data_AF-E2BCA5-F1
#
_entry.id   AF-E2BCA5-F1
#
_cell.length_a   1.000
_cell.length_b   1.000
_cell.length_c   1.000
_cell.angle_alpha   90.00
_cell.angle_beta   90.00
_cell.angle_gamma   90.00
#
_symmetry.space_group_name_H-M   'P 1'
#
loop_
_entity.id
_entity.type
_entity.pdbx_description
1 polymer ?
#
loop_
_entity_poly.entity_id
_entity_poly.type
_entity_poly.pdbx_seq_one_letter_code
_entity_poly.pdbx_strand_id
1 'polypeptide(L)'
;MSVVDIQQLNLITNEENWDQLLELVKPKHFVKQNTGEPPNAAVLAQICWTLINETSPDMVKILCLKCLGNSCLDSYKYKQHTLANKEPDKYKYLYHKLAENVCQYGQDCDYPHGSYFPYDGIIEWTINYINICDKSTSCLTDNEIDIFRLSIQFLCNLFTYACKNVTSVENENILQYLNCDNLKQAVIISENAKSLIINCKYLLMSLHMMGKESNNYFTPITNLSQVAPNAQRRAMNINTGINNVDISEETTNPDPQDHPAYGFKSGLIKVIGNMVYRNKMCQDLFREIDGIPLLLDCCNIDARNPLMLQWSILALRNLCEGNPENQEIIRHCRREGVVDNVVLQEMGLTLHEDMDGKSIRIAPLRRD
;
A
#
# COMPACT_ATOMS: atom_id res chain seq x y z
N MET A 1 -27.26 -7.79 -8.80
CA MET A 1 -26.82 -8.90 -7.92
C MET A 1 -26.68 -8.32 -6.52
N SER A 2 -27.24 -9.03 -5.53
CA SER A 2 -27.87 -8.50 -4.30
C SER A 2 -27.08 -7.42 -3.56
N VAL A 3 -27.70 -6.24 -3.44
CA VAL A 3 -27.37 -5.27 -2.39
C VAL A 3 -27.59 -6.00 -1.07
N VAL A 4 -26.56 -6.09 -0.24
CA VAL A 4 -26.67 -6.69 1.10
C VAL A 4 -27.66 -5.82 1.89
N ASP A 5 -28.80 -6.40 2.26
CA ASP A 5 -29.80 -5.73 3.09
C ASP A 5 -29.27 -5.62 4.53
N ILE A 6 -29.20 -4.40 5.05
CA ILE A 6 -28.73 -4.12 6.40
C ILE A 6 -29.61 -4.79 7.46
N GLN A 7 -30.93 -4.89 7.24
CA GLN A 7 -31.83 -5.52 8.20
C GLN A 7 -31.54 -7.02 8.31
N GLN A 8 -31.35 -7.67 7.16
CA GLN A 8 -30.97 -9.07 7.08
C GLN A 8 -29.58 -9.30 7.68
N LEU A 9 -28.61 -8.41 7.38
CA LEU A 9 -27.25 -8.51 7.92
C LEU A 9 -27.25 -8.40 9.45
N ASN A 10 -27.96 -7.42 10.00
CA ASN A 10 -28.07 -7.21 11.45
C ASN A 10 -28.70 -8.40 12.15
N LEU A 11 -29.78 -8.96 11.60
CA LEU A 11 -30.42 -10.19 12.13
C LEU A 11 -29.42 -11.35 12.20
N ILE A 12 -28.72 -11.63 11.10
CA ILE A 12 -27.74 -12.73 11.02
C ILE A 12 -26.63 -12.56 12.06
N THR A 13 -26.07 -11.36 12.20
CA THR A 13 -25.03 -11.09 13.20
C THR A 13 -25.52 -11.13 14.63
N ASN A 14 -26.75 -10.69 14.90
CA ASN A 14 -27.33 -10.75 16.26
C ASN A 14 -27.66 -12.17 16.68
N GLU A 15 -28.03 -13.03 15.74
CA GLU A 15 -28.26 -14.47 15.95
C GLU A 15 -26.95 -15.29 15.90
N GLU A 16 -25.80 -14.65 15.66
CA GLU A 16 -24.49 -15.30 15.47
C GLU A 16 -24.51 -16.41 14.40
N ASN A 17 -25.35 -16.26 13.36
CA ASN A 17 -25.49 -17.24 12.29
C ASN A 17 -24.39 -17.07 11.23
N TRP A 18 -23.17 -17.49 11.57
CA TRP A 18 -21.98 -17.28 10.77
C TRP A 18 -21.99 -17.98 9.40
N ASP A 19 -22.63 -19.14 9.28
CA ASP A 19 -22.74 -19.86 8.02
C ASP A 19 -23.56 -19.06 7.01
N GLN A 20 -24.70 -18.53 7.45
CA GLN A 20 -25.54 -17.67 6.62
C GLN A 20 -24.82 -16.36 6.23
N LEU A 21 -23.99 -15.82 7.12
CA LEU A 21 -23.17 -14.63 6.84
C LEU A 21 -22.15 -14.90 5.70
N LEU A 22 -21.46 -16.04 5.74
CA LEU A 22 -20.47 -16.45 4.73
C LEU A 22 -21.12 -16.74 3.36
N GLU A 23 -22.36 -17.21 3.36
CA GLU A 23 -23.14 -17.39 2.14
C GLU A 23 -23.61 -16.06 1.55
N LEU A 24 -24.13 -15.16 2.39
CA LEU A 24 -24.72 -13.90 1.98
C LEU A 24 -23.67 -12.88 1.50
N VAL A 25 -22.60 -12.70 2.25
CA VAL A 25 -21.61 -11.65 2.00
C VAL A 25 -20.56 -12.14 1.01
N LYS A 26 -20.47 -11.49 -0.15
CA LYS A 26 -19.46 -11.79 -1.18
C LYS A 26 -18.48 -10.62 -1.31
N PRO A 27 -17.22 -10.74 -0.86
CA PRO A 27 -16.27 -9.61 -0.81
C PRO A 27 -16.07 -8.90 -2.15
N LYS A 28 -16.04 -9.64 -3.27
CA LYS A 28 -15.88 -9.10 -4.63
C LYS A 28 -17.01 -8.14 -5.04
N HIS A 29 -18.20 -8.31 -4.45
CA HIS A 29 -19.39 -7.52 -4.74
C HIS A 29 -19.76 -6.58 -3.59
N PHE A 30 -19.02 -6.62 -2.48
CA PHE A 30 -19.31 -5.83 -1.29
C PHE A 30 -19.23 -4.32 -1.55
N VAL A 31 -18.38 -3.88 -2.49
CA VAL A 31 -18.11 -2.46 -2.77
C VAL A 31 -18.29 -2.09 -4.25
N LYS A 32 -18.45 -3.07 -5.16
CA LYS A 32 -18.74 -2.79 -6.57
C LYS A 32 -20.23 -2.51 -6.75
N GLN A 33 -20.68 -1.33 -6.34
CA GLN A 33 -21.88 -0.76 -6.93
C GLN A 33 -21.51 -0.27 -8.33
N ASN A 34 -22.25 -0.70 -9.36
CA ASN A 34 -22.02 -0.34 -10.76
C ASN A 34 -22.20 1.17 -11.06
N THR A 35 -22.38 2.00 -10.03
CA THR A 35 -22.82 3.41 -10.09
C THR A 35 -21.79 4.41 -9.58
N GLY A 36 -20.64 3.97 -9.06
CA GLY A 36 -19.63 4.88 -8.47
C GLY A 36 -20.03 5.45 -7.10
N GLU A 37 -21.12 4.98 -6.51
CA GLU A 37 -21.57 5.36 -5.18
C GLU A 37 -20.86 4.55 -4.08
N PRO A 38 -20.60 5.15 -2.90
CA PRO A 38 -19.96 4.45 -1.79
C PRO A 38 -20.82 3.31 -1.24
N PRO A 39 -20.22 2.29 -0.59
CA PRO A 39 -20.99 1.24 0.08
C PRO A 39 -21.84 1.87 1.18
N ASN A 40 -22.97 1.25 1.55
CA ASN A 40 -23.80 1.79 2.63
C ASN A 40 -23.00 1.84 3.95
N ALA A 41 -22.88 3.03 4.55
CA ALA A 41 -22.13 3.24 5.80
C ALA A 41 -22.58 2.31 6.93
N ALA A 42 -23.88 2.00 7.03
CA ALA A 42 -24.41 1.08 8.05
C ALA A 42 -23.96 -0.36 7.79
N VAL A 43 -23.92 -0.80 6.52
CA VAL A 43 -23.41 -2.12 6.14
C VAL A 43 -21.92 -2.23 6.42
N LEU A 44 -21.15 -1.19 6.09
CA LEU A 44 -19.72 -1.13 6.40
C LEU A 44 -19.47 -1.14 7.92
N ALA A 45 -20.26 -0.38 8.69
CA ALA A 45 -20.19 -0.37 10.14
C ALA A 45 -20.51 -1.73 10.74
N GLN A 46 -21.48 -2.47 10.20
CA GLN A 46 -21.79 -3.81 10.68
C GLN A 46 -20.65 -4.79 10.43
N ILE A 47 -19.98 -4.70 9.27
CA ILE A 47 -18.75 -5.48 9.01
C ILE A 47 -17.62 -5.12 9.97
N CYS A 48 -17.44 -3.82 10.25
CA CYS A 48 -16.46 -3.34 11.23
C CYS A 48 -16.74 -3.89 12.63
N TRP A 49 -17.99 -3.78 13.08
CA TRP A 49 -18.44 -4.29 14.37
C TRP A 49 -18.20 -5.80 14.48
N THR A 50 -18.55 -6.55 13.43
CA THR A 50 -18.36 -8.01 13.38
C THR A 50 -16.88 -8.37 13.48
N LEU A 51 -15.98 -7.64 12.81
CA LEU A 51 -14.54 -7.92 12.86
C LEU A 51 -13.95 -7.76 14.27
N ILE A 52 -14.33 -6.67 14.95
CA ILE A 52 -13.76 -6.34 16.27
C ILE A 52 -14.47 -7.05 17.43
N ASN A 53 -15.59 -7.74 17.15
CA ASN A 53 -16.30 -8.52 18.15
C ASN A 53 -15.54 -9.82 18.46
N GLU A 54 -15.30 -10.11 19.74
CA GLU A 54 -14.48 -11.24 20.18
C GLU A 54 -15.11 -12.60 19.87
N THR A 55 -16.44 -12.69 19.78
CA THR A 55 -17.16 -13.95 19.50
C THR A 55 -17.07 -14.38 18.04
N SER A 56 -16.59 -13.51 17.15
CA SER A 56 -16.53 -13.78 15.71
C SER A 56 -15.46 -14.85 15.37
N PRO A 57 -15.84 -15.93 14.66
CA PRO A 57 -14.89 -16.95 14.20
C PRO A 57 -13.89 -16.40 13.18
N ASP A 58 -12.75 -17.07 13.03
CA ASP A 58 -11.68 -16.60 12.14
C ASP A 58 -12.10 -16.50 10.67
N MET A 59 -12.90 -17.44 10.17
CA MET A 59 -13.44 -17.38 8.81
C MET A 59 -14.30 -16.13 8.58
N VAL A 60 -15.02 -15.68 9.61
CA VAL A 60 -15.80 -14.45 9.58
C VAL A 60 -14.87 -13.23 9.61
N LYS A 61 -13.83 -13.22 10.45
CA LYS A 61 -12.82 -12.15 10.46
C LYS A 61 -12.14 -12.00 9.09
N ILE A 62 -11.78 -13.13 8.46
CA ILE A 62 -11.22 -13.18 7.10
C ILE A 62 -12.19 -12.57 6.09
N LEU A 63 -13.48 -12.93 6.16
CA LEU A 63 -14.53 -12.35 5.32
C LEU A 63 -14.60 -10.82 5.50
N CYS A 64 -14.68 -10.35 6.75
CA CYS A 64 -14.74 -8.95 7.09
C CYS A 64 -13.53 -8.17 6.56
N LEU A 65 -12.31 -8.68 6.74
CA LEU A 65 -11.10 -8.03 6.26
C LEU A 65 -11.04 -7.97 4.72
N LYS A 66 -11.52 -9.00 4.01
CA LYS A 66 -11.65 -8.95 2.54
C LYS A 66 -12.63 -7.85 2.10
N CYS A 67 -13.74 -7.68 2.81
CA CYS A 67 -14.72 -6.62 2.56
C CYS A 67 -14.11 -5.23 2.83
N LEU A 68 -13.40 -5.06 3.94
CA LEU A 68 -12.75 -3.82 4.34
C LEU A 68 -11.61 -3.43 3.40
N GLY A 69 -10.79 -4.38 2.96
CA GLY A 69 -9.76 -4.12 1.96
C GLY A 69 -10.33 -3.55 0.66
N ASN A 70 -11.53 -3.99 0.26
CA ASN A 70 -12.22 -3.48 -0.92
C ASN A 70 -12.93 -2.13 -0.69
N SER A 71 -13.23 -1.74 0.56
CA SER A 71 -13.91 -0.47 0.86
C SER A 71 -12.97 0.74 0.75
N CYS A 72 -11.68 0.49 0.87
CA CYS A 72 -10.61 1.46 0.75
C CYS A 72 -10.10 1.60 -0.71
N LEU A 73 -10.95 1.69 -1.74
CA LEU A 73 -10.48 1.77 -3.14
C LEU A 73 -10.84 3.05 -3.91
N ASP A 74 -11.77 3.86 -3.42
CA ASP A 74 -12.00 5.28 -3.80
C ASP A 74 -13.35 5.82 -3.29
N SER A 75 -14.21 4.94 -2.78
CA SER A 75 -15.57 5.23 -2.32
C SER A 75 -15.67 6.04 -1.02
N TYR A 76 -14.84 5.72 -0.01
CA TYR A 76 -14.85 6.41 1.29
C TYR A 76 -13.49 6.98 1.63
N LYS A 77 -13.44 8.24 2.05
CA LYS A 77 -12.23 8.87 2.59
C LYS A 77 -12.16 8.65 4.11
N TYR A 78 -10.95 8.54 4.62
CA TYR A 78 -10.75 8.44 6.07
C TYR A 78 -10.96 9.82 6.73
N LYS A 79 -11.66 9.85 7.87
CA LYS A 79 -11.70 11.01 8.78
C LYS A 79 -11.88 10.53 10.21
N GLN A 80 -11.06 11.03 11.12
CA GLN A 80 -11.13 10.68 12.53
C GLN A 80 -12.48 11.13 13.13
N HIS A 81 -13.10 10.25 13.93
CA HIS A 81 -14.30 10.58 14.68
C HIS A 81 -13.97 10.91 16.14
N THR A 82 -14.24 12.16 16.55
CA THR A 82 -14.01 12.61 17.94
C THR A 82 -15.15 12.14 18.84
N LEU A 83 -14.93 11.08 19.62
CA LEU A 83 -15.85 10.63 20.67
C LEU A 83 -15.46 11.27 22.01
N ALA A 84 -16.45 11.77 22.76
CA ALA A 84 -16.24 12.41 24.06
C ALA A 84 -15.71 11.45 25.15
N ASN A 85 -15.94 10.14 25.01
CA ASN A 85 -15.59 9.13 26.01
C ASN A 85 -14.43 8.24 25.54
N LYS A 86 -13.35 8.20 26.33
CA LYS A 86 -12.18 7.32 26.14
C LYS A 86 -12.37 5.96 26.81
N GLU A 87 -13.47 5.26 26.52
CA GLU A 87 -13.73 3.93 27.08
C GLU A 87 -13.14 2.78 26.21
N PRO A 88 -12.83 1.61 26.82
CA PRO A 88 -12.22 0.46 26.14
C PRO A 88 -12.99 -0.11 24.94
N ASP A 89 -14.30 0.17 24.83
CA ASP A 89 -15.17 -0.35 23.77
C ASP A 89 -15.76 0.73 22.85
N LYS A 90 -15.17 1.94 22.87
CA LYS A 90 -15.74 3.12 22.19
C LYS A 90 -16.02 2.87 20.69
N TYR A 91 -15.16 2.11 20.00
CA TYR A 91 -15.34 1.82 18.58
C TYR A 91 -16.37 0.71 18.32
N LYS A 92 -16.49 -0.27 19.23
CA LYS A 92 -17.56 -1.27 19.20
C LYS A 92 -18.92 -0.60 19.34
N TYR A 93 -19.04 0.31 20.30
CA TYR A 93 -20.25 1.12 20.46
C TYR A 93 -20.54 2.01 19.24
N LEU A 94 -19.50 2.68 18.69
CA LEU A 94 -19.64 3.51 17.51
C LEU A 94 -20.17 2.71 16.31
N TYR A 95 -19.54 1.58 15.99
CA TYR A 95 -19.95 0.76 14.85
C TYR A 95 -21.33 0.14 15.04
N HIS A 96 -21.67 -0.29 16.25
CA HIS A 96 -23.03 -0.76 16.56
C HIS A 96 -24.07 0.32 16.30
N LYS A 97 -23.86 1.55 16.80
CA LYS A 97 -24.76 2.68 16.55
C LYS A 97 -24.88 3.06 15.08
N LEU A 98 -23.76 3.04 14.36
CA LEU A 98 -23.73 3.32 12.91
C LEU A 98 -24.46 2.23 12.11
N ALA A 99 -24.52 1.00 12.61
CA ALA A 99 -25.25 -0.11 11.98
C ALA A 99 -26.74 -0.14 12.34
N GLU A 100 -27.12 0.31 13.54
CA GLU A 100 -28.52 0.39 14.00
C GLU A 100 -29.32 1.53 13.35
N ASN A 101 -28.66 2.64 12.96
CA ASN A 101 -29.32 3.81 12.40
C ASN A 101 -29.03 4.03 10.92
N VAL A 102 -30.07 3.81 10.11
CA VAL A 102 -30.28 4.47 8.81
C VAL A 102 -30.06 5.97 9.01
N CYS A 103 -29.08 6.57 8.35
CA CYS A 103 -28.64 7.96 8.56
C CYS A 103 -29.79 8.99 8.70
N GLN A 104 -30.17 9.33 9.93
CA GLN A 104 -30.73 10.62 10.32
C GLN A 104 -29.82 11.26 11.38
N TYR A 105 -28.51 11.31 11.10
CA TYR A 105 -27.55 12.04 11.94
C TYR A 105 -27.65 13.57 11.79
N GLY A 106 -28.66 14.07 11.08
CA GLY A 106 -28.90 15.50 10.87
C GLY A 106 -29.34 16.28 12.11
N GLN A 107 -29.53 15.65 13.28
CA GLN A 107 -29.89 16.38 14.51
C GLN A 107 -28.76 16.48 15.54
N ASP A 108 -27.74 15.60 15.57
CA ASP A 108 -26.73 15.59 16.65
C ASP A 108 -25.28 15.17 16.24
N CYS A 109 -24.98 14.92 14.95
CA CYS A 109 -23.61 14.57 14.54
C CYS A 109 -23.18 15.30 13.27
N ASP A 110 -22.14 16.12 13.39
CA ASP A 110 -21.53 16.90 12.30
C ASP A 110 -20.53 16.07 11.45
N TYR A 111 -20.63 14.73 11.49
CA TYR A 111 -19.69 13.87 10.77
C TYR A 111 -20.19 13.59 9.33
N PRO A 112 -19.37 13.82 8.29
CA PRO A 112 -19.78 13.72 6.88
C PRO A 112 -19.83 12.27 6.36
N HIS A 113 -20.75 11.46 6.89
CA HIS A 113 -20.92 10.03 6.58
C HIS A 113 -21.20 9.69 5.10
N GLY A 114 -21.55 10.68 4.27
CA GLY A 114 -21.74 10.50 2.83
C GLY A 114 -20.45 10.37 2.02
N SER A 115 -19.31 10.81 2.57
CA SER A 115 -18.02 10.79 1.87
C SER A 115 -16.85 10.32 2.75
N TYR A 116 -17.08 10.19 4.06
CA TYR A 116 -16.07 9.80 5.03
C TYR A 116 -16.54 8.65 5.91
N PHE A 117 -15.58 7.84 6.37
CA PHE A 117 -15.84 6.74 7.29
C PHE A 117 -14.74 6.64 8.38
N PRO A 118 -15.13 6.39 9.66
CA PRO A 118 -14.18 6.31 10.76
C PRO A 118 -13.56 4.91 10.87
N TYR A 119 -12.44 4.69 10.18
CA TYR A 119 -11.72 3.41 10.22
C TYR A 119 -10.89 3.17 11.50
N ASP A 120 -10.86 4.14 12.42
CA ASP A 120 -10.01 4.14 13.61
C ASP A 120 -10.03 2.84 14.41
N GLY A 121 -11.21 2.28 14.68
CA GLY A 121 -11.34 1.04 15.44
C GLY A 121 -10.77 -0.18 14.71
N ILE A 122 -10.84 -0.18 13.37
CA ILE A 122 -10.25 -1.25 12.55
C ILE A 122 -8.74 -1.10 12.47
N ILE A 123 -8.23 0.14 12.39
CA ILE A 123 -6.80 0.43 12.47
C ILE A 123 -6.26 -0.11 13.80
N GLU A 124 -6.85 0.30 14.92
CA GLU A 124 -6.45 -0.13 16.27
C GLU A 124 -6.50 -1.65 16.41
N TRP A 125 -7.61 -2.28 16.01
CA TRP A 125 -7.75 -3.73 16.04
C TRP A 125 -6.67 -4.43 15.21
N THR A 126 -6.41 -3.95 14.00
CA THR A 126 -5.45 -4.53 13.08
C THR A 126 -4.02 -4.48 13.65
N ILE A 127 -3.64 -3.34 14.23
CA ILE A 127 -2.33 -3.16 14.85
C ILE A 127 -2.19 -4.05 16.08
N ASN A 128 -3.22 -4.10 16.92
CA ASN A 128 -3.22 -4.97 18.09
C ASN A 128 -3.09 -6.43 17.69
N TYR A 129 -3.79 -6.87 16.64
CA TYR A 129 -3.69 -8.22 16.11
C TYR A 129 -2.27 -8.52 15.59
N ILE A 130 -1.67 -7.61 14.82
CA ILE A 130 -0.28 -7.71 14.35
C ILE A 130 0.69 -7.82 15.53
N ASN A 131 0.51 -7.02 16.58
CA ASN A 131 1.34 -7.05 17.79
C ASN A 131 1.18 -8.34 18.61
N ILE A 132 -0.01 -8.93 18.62
CA ILE A 132 -0.24 -10.24 19.25
C ILE A 132 0.49 -11.33 18.47
N CYS A 133 0.39 -11.29 17.14
CA CYS A 133 1.12 -12.22 16.26
C CYS A 133 2.64 -12.12 16.46
N ASP A 134 3.17 -10.91 16.64
CA ASP A 134 4.60 -10.64 16.91
C ASP A 134 5.08 -11.24 18.24
N LYS A 135 4.22 -11.26 19.27
CA LYS A 135 4.54 -11.81 20.60
C LYS A 135 4.28 -13.32 20.73
N SER A 136 3.66 -13.94 19.73
CA SER A 136 3.36 -15.37 19.76
C SER A 136 4.66 -16.18 19.71
N THR A 137 4.80 -17.14 20.62
CA THR A 137 5.93 -18.10 20.63
C THR A 137 5.62 -19.39 19.85
N SER A 138 4.38 -19.55 19.38
CA SER A 138 3.91 -20.68 18.60
C SER A 138 3.56 -20.28 17.17
N CYS A 139 3.75 -21.24 16.24
CA CYS A 139 3.36 -21.14 14.84
C CYS A 139 1.88 -20.73 14.69
N LEU A 140 1.60 -19.72 13.88
CA LEU A 140 0.24 -19.28 13.56
C LEU A 140 -0.47 -20.32 12.68
N THR A 141 -1.75 -20.52 12.91
CA THR A 141 -2.63 -21.33 12.04
C THR A 141 -2.84 -20.67 10.68
N ASP A 142 -3.29 -21.45 9.68
CA ASP A 142 -3.60 -20.93 8.34
C ASP A 142 -4.60 -19.77 8.38
N ASN A 143 -5.59 -19.85 9.27
CA ASN A 143 -6.57 -18.78 9.45
C ASN A 143 -5.95 -17.52 10.06
N GLU A 144 -5.13 -17.66 11.09
CA GLU A 144 -4.45 -16.52 11.72
C GLU A 144 -3.49 -15.82 10.76
N ILE A 145 -2.83 -16.58 9.88
CA ILE A 145 -1.99 -16.06 8.79
C ILE A 145 -2.83 -15.29 7.78
N ASP A 146 -4.00 -15.83 7.41
CA ASP A 146 -4.90 -15.17 6.47
C ASP A 146 -5.44 -13.84 7.04
N ILE A 147 -5.79 -13.82 8.33
CA ILE A 147 -6.15 -12.60 9.06
C ILE A 147 -4.99 -11.62 9.03
N PHE A 148 -3.78 -12.05 9.40
CA PHE A 148 -2.57 -11.22 9.39
C PHE A 148 -2.29 -10.59 8.01
N ARG A 149 -2.37 -11.40 6.95
CA ARG A 149 -2.19 -10.95 5.56
C ARG A 149 -3.21 -9.88 5.19
N LEU A 150 -4.48 -10.13 5.48
CA LEU A 150 -5.58 -9.23 5.10
C LEU A 150 -5.60 -7.96 5.94
N SER A 151 -5.13 -8.03 7.18
CA SER A 151 -4.83 -6.89 8.06
C SER A 151 -3.80 -5.94 7.42
N ILE A 152 -2.67 -6.47 6.94
CA ILE A 152 -1.68 -5.66 6.21
C ILE A 152 -2.28 -5.08 4.93
N GLN A 153 -3.00 -5.91 4.16
CA GLN A 153 -3.66 -5.45 2.92
C GLN A 153 -4.64 -4.31 3.18
N PHE A 154 -5.46 -4.40 4.23
CA PHE A 154 -6.39 -3.36 4.64
C PHE A 154 -5.65 -2.06 4.94
N LEU A 155 -4.61 -2.10 5.78
CA LEU A 155 -3.80 -0.93 6.09
C LEU A 155 -3.24 -0.31 4.81
N CYS A 156 -2.59 -1.10 3.95
CA CYS A 156 -2.04 -0.61 2.69
C CYS A 156 -3.09 0.08 1.80
N ASN A 157 -4.28 -0.50 1.65
CA ASN A 157 -5.35 0.07 0.85
C ASN A 157 -5.89 1.37 1.48
N LEU A 158 -6.09 1.39 2.80
CA LEU A 158 -6.52 2.57 3.55
C LEU A 158 -5.58 3.76 3.29
N PHE A 159 -4.27 3.57 3.45
CA PHE A 159 -3.29 4.65 3.20
C PHE A 159 -3.23 5.08 1.74
N THR A 160 -3.32 4.12 0.82
CA THR A 160 -3.16 4.39 -0.62
C THR A 160 -4.33 5.19 -1.18
N TYR A 161 -5.56 4.84 -0.78
CA TYR A 161 -6.76 5.29 -1.49
C TYR A 161 -7.70 6.14 -0.61
N ALA A 162 -7.85 5.78 0.67
CA ALA A 162 -8.77 6.47 1.58
C ALA A 162 -8.11 7.69 2.27
N CYS A 163 -6.79 7.70 2.46
CA CYS A 163 -6.04 8.81 3.07
C CYS A 163 -5.41 9.80 2.07
N LYS A 164 -5.71 9.69 0.77
CA LYS A 164 -5.04 10.41 -0.33
C LYS A 164 -4.95 11.95 -0.19
N ASN A 165 -5.85 12.57 0.58
CA ASN A 165 -5.95 14.03 0.76
C ASN A 165 -5.91 14.49 2.23
N VAL A 166 -5.51 13.62 3.16
CA VAL A 166 -5.50 13.92 4.61
C VAL A 166 -4.25 14.74 4.95
N THR A 167 -4.40 15.85 5.67
CA THR A 167 -3.28 16.75 6.04
C THR A 167 -2.34 16.07 7.06
N SER A 168 -1.09 16.55 7.17
CA SER A 168 -0.05 15.96 8.04
C SER A 168 -0.46 15.84 9.51
N VAL A 169 -1.28 16.76 10.01
CA VAL A 169 -1.72 16.82 11.43
C VAL A 169 -2.71 15.71 11.79
N GLU A 170 -3.62 15.34 10.89
CA GLU A 170 -4.56 14.22 11.10
C GLU A 170 -3.87 12.85 10.95
N ASN A 171 -2.71 12.82 10.28
CA ASN A 171 -1.93 11.62 10.02
C ASN A 171 -0.94 11.23 11.14
N GLU A 172 -0.56 12.12 12.06
CA GLU A 172 0.48 11.83 13.07
C GLU A 172 0.18 10.56 13.88
N ASN A 173 -1.07 10.38 14.33
CA ASN A 173 -1.47 9.20 15.09
C ASN A 173 -1.42 7.92 14.25
N ILE A 174 -1.83 7.98 12.98
CA ILE A 174 -1.91 6.80 12.11
C ILE A 174 -0.53 6.40 11.59
N LEU A 175 0.30 7.40 11.22
CA LEU A 175 1.69 7.22 10.85
C LEU A 175 2.50 6.69 12.04
N GLN A 176 2.26 7.16 13.27
CA GLN A 176 2.88 6.61 14.48
C GLN A 176 2.67 5.09 14.59
N TYR A 177 1.48 4.59 14.23
CA TYR A 177 1.19 3.16 14.32
C TYR A 177 1.89 2.32 13.25
N LEU A 178 2.12 2.86 12.05
CA LEU A 178 2.92 2.22 11.00
C LEU A 178 4.43 2.31 11.26
N ASN A 179 4.86 3.36 11.96
CA ASN A 179 6.26 3.64 12.24
C ASN A 179 6.80 2.83 13.43
N CYS A 180 6.01 1.90 13.96
CA CYS A 180 6.44 0.99 14.99
C CYS A 180 7.29 -0.12 14.36
N ASP A 181 8.48 -0.37 14.94
CA ASP A 181 9.38 -1.47 14.56
C ASP A 181 8.68 -2.84 14.49
N ASN A 182 7.46 -2.96 15.05
CA ASN A 182 6.59 -4.13 15.01
C ASN A 182 6.14 -4.53 13.59
N LEU A 183 5.92 -3.61 12.63
CA LEU A 183 5.59 -4.04 11.25
C LEU A 183 6.82 -4.67 10.57
N LYS A 184 8.02 -4.16 10.85
CA LYS A 184 9.28 -4.78 10.43
C LYS A 184 9.48 -6.15 11.10
N GLN A 185 9.17 -6.30 12.38
CA GLN A 185 9.32 -7.58 13.11
C GLN A 185 8.24 -8.61 12.76
N ALA A 186 6.97 -8.21 12.60
CA ALA A 186 5.89 -9.11 12.18
C ALA A 186 6.08 -9.60 10.72
N VAL A 187 6.69 -8.77 9.86
CA VAL A 187 7.20 -9.20 8.55
C VAL A 187 8.31 -10.25 8.70
N ILE A 188 9.14 -10.19 9.73
CA ILE A 188 10.21 -11.18 9.97
C ILE A 188 9.66 -12.47 10.62
N ILE A 189 8.60 -12.39 11.41
CA ILE A 189 8.02 -13.51 12.20
C ILE A 189 7.02 -14.38 11.40
N SER A 190 6.61 -13.95 10.20
CA SER A 190 5.77 -14.77 9.31
C SER A 190 6.51 -16.05 8.89
N GLU A 191 6.35 -17.13 9.66
CA GLU A 191 6.89 -18.49 9.40
C GLU A 191 6.40 -19.07 8.06
N ASN A 192 5.44 -18.43 7.39
CA ASN A 192 5.02 -18.78 6.05
C ASN A 192 5.66 -17.86 5.01
N ALA A 193 6.87 -18.22 4.59
CA ALA A 193 7.63 -17.52 3.55
C ALA A 193 6.84 -17.34 2.24
N LYS A 194 5.72 -18.04 2.03
CA LYS A 194 4.80 -17.80 0.91
C LYS A 194 3.99 -16.53 1.06
N SER A 195 3.33 -16.34 2.20
CA SER A 195 2.43 -15.20 2.41
C SER A 195 3.21 -13.90 2.43
N LEU A 196 4.37 -13.90 3.08
CA LEU A 196 5.21 -12.72 3.14
C LEU A 196 5.76 -12.32 1.76
N ILE A 197 6.26 -13.29 0.97
CA ILE A 197 6.82 -12.96 -0.35
C ILE A 197 5.74 -12.47 -1.32
N ILE A 198 4.52 -13.01 -1.22
CA ILE A 198 3.34 -12.54 -1.94
C ILE A 198 3.02 -11.09 -1.56
N ASN A 199 2.94 -10.78 -0.27
CA ASN A 199 2.65 -9.43 0.20
C ASN A 199 3.70 -8.42 -0.25
N CYS A 200 4.98 -8.75 -0.08
CA CYS A 200 6.07 -7.90 -0.54
C CYS A 200 5.99 -7.67 -2.06
N LYS A 201 5.67 -8.70 -2.86
CA LYS A 201 5.51 -8.59 -4.31
C LYS A 201 4.39 -7.62 -4.67
N TYR A 202 3.19 -7.81 -4.13
CA TYR A 202 2.04 -6.99 -4.50
C TYR A 202 2.16 -5.55 -3.98
N LEU A 203 2.74 -5.35 -2.79
CA LEU A 203 3.02 -4.02 -2.28
C LEU A 203 4.06 -3.29 -3.13
N LEU A 204 5.16 -3.97 -3.48
CA LEU A 204 6.16 -3.41 -4.39
C LEU A 204 5.54 -3.03 -5.74
N MET A 205 4.68 -3.90 -6.29
CA MET A 205 3.98 -3.66 -7.55
C MET A 205 3.10 -2.41 -7.47
N SER A 206 2.24 -2.30 -6.45
CA SER A 206 1.36 -1.14 -6.28
C SER A 206 2.16 0.17 -6.18
N LEU A 207 3.20 0.21 -5.35
CA LEU A 207 4.03 1.39 -5.19
C LEU A 207 4.83 1.73 -6.45
N HIS A 208 5.28 0.71 -7.18
CA HIS A 208 6.00 0.89 -8.43
C HIS A 208 5.10 1.47 -9.51
N MET A 209 3.88 0.93 -9.68
CA MET A 209 2.90 1.41 -10.64
C MET A 209 2.40 2.82 -10.30
N MET A 210 2.11 3.11 -9.03
CA MET A 210 1.75 4.46 -8.58
C MET A 210 2.82 5.50 -8.94
N GLY A 211 4.10 5.13 -8.83
CA GLY A 211 5.21 6.01 -9.21
C GLY A 211 5.29 6.32 -10.70
N LYS A 212 4.62 5.54 -11.57
CA LYS A 212 4.59 5.72 -13.03
C LYS A 212 3.41 6.60 -13.51
N GLU A 213 2.31 6.69 -12.76
CA GLU A 213 1.07 7.34 -13.21
C GLU A 213 1.00 8.85 -12.96
N SER A 214 1.61 9.34 -11.87
CA SER A 214 1.54 10.76 -11.48
C SER A 214 2.77 11.17 -10.67
N ASN A 215 3.08 12.47 -10.61
CA ASN A 215 4.12 12.98 -9.72
C ASN A 215 3.64 12.91 -8.27
N ASN A 216 4.21 12.00 -7.48
CA ASN A 216 3.82 11.69 -6.11
C ASN A 216 5.02 11.19 -5.29
N TYR A 217 4.75 10.79 -4.04
CA TYR A 217 5.82 10.40 -3.12
C TYR A 217 6.54 9.09 -3.48
N PHE A 218 6.06 8.33 -4.47
CA PHE A 218 6.65 7.10 -4.98
C PHE A 218 7.22 7.25 -6.39
N THR A 219 7.11 8.44 -7.00
CA THR A 219 7.74 8.76 -8.28
C THR A 219 9.26 8.70 -8.13
N PRO A 220 9.96 7.93 -8.99
CA PRO A 220 11.41 7.79 -8.90
C PRO A 220 12.12 9.13 -9.09
N ILE A 221 13.09 9.44 -8.22
CA ILE A 221 13.98 10.58 -8.42
C ILE A 221 15.17 10.10 -9.25
N THR A 222 15.07 10.21 -10.57
CA THR A 222 16.08 9.72 -11.51
C THR A 222 17.22 10.73 -11.73
N ASN A 223 16.94 12.03 -11.58
CA ASN A 223 17.94 13.08 -11.71
C ASN A 223 18.65 13.32 -10.37
N LEU A 224 19.76 12.63 -10.15
CA LEU A 224 20.56 12.70 -8.92
C LEU A 224 21.07 14.12 -8.60
N SER A 225 21.14 15.03 -9.58
CA SER A 225 21.54 16.41 -9.31
C SER A 225 20.53 17.16 -8.43
N GLN A 226 19.25 16.78 -8.48
CA GLN A 226 18.17 17.39 -7.68
C GLN A 226 18.32 17.13 -6.18
N VAL A 227 18.99 16.03 -5.81
CA VAL A 227 19.22 15.62 -4.42
C VAL A 227 20.68 15.78 -4.00
N ALA A 228 21.51 16.38 -4.86
CA ALA A 228 22.90 16.63 -4.53
C ALA A 228 22.99 17.73 -3.46
N PRO A 229 23.86 17.58 -2.43
CA PRO A 229 24.00 18.55 -1.33
C PRO A 229 24.28 20.00 -1.79
N ASN A 230 24.85 20.15 -3.00
CA ASN A 230 25.22 21.44 -3.58
C ASN A 230 24.07 22.12 -4.35
N ALA A 231 23.03 21.37 -4.76
CA ALA A 231 21.87 21.91 -5.46
C ALA A 231 20.90 22.61 -4.49
N GLN A 232 20.72 22.04 -3.29
CA GLN A 232 19.91 22.65 -2.22
C GLN A 232 20.49 24.00 -1.73
N ARG A 233 21.82 24.15 -1.69
CA ARG A 233 22.46 25.44 -1.34
C ARG A 233 22.29 26.53 -2.41
N ARG A 234 22.10 26.17 -3.68
CA ARG A 234 21.88 27.17 -4.75
C ARG A 234 20.51 27.82 -4.68
N ALA A 235 19.48 27.10 -4.22
CA ALA A 235 18.15 27.67 -4.01
C ALA A 235 18.14 28.71 -2.87
N MET A 236 18.89 28.47 -1.79
CA MET A 236 18.98 29.42 -0.66
C MET A 236 19.69 30.73 -1.00
N ASN A 237 20.67 30.72 -1.92
CA ASN A 237 21.48 31.92 -2.21
C ASN A 237 20.84 32.88 -3.24
N ILE A 238 19.75 32.51 -3.92
CA ILE A 238 19.07 33.39 -4.89
C ILE A 238 18.02 34.27 -4.19
N ASN A 239 17.50 33.87 -3.02
CA ASN A 239 16.42 34.58 -2.33
C ASN A 239 16.87 35.69 -1.36
N THR A 240 18.18 35.99 -1.25
CA THR A 240 18.67 37.08 -0.39
C THR A 240 18.78 38.43 -1.09
N GLY A 241 18.04 38.67 -2.18
CA GLY A 241 18.02 39.95 -2.87
C GLY A 241 16.66 40.27 -3.48
N ILE A 242 16.01 41.28 -2.89
CA ILE A 242 14.85 42.08 -3.37
C ILE A 242 13.56 41.83 -2.56
N ASN A 243 13.11 42.93 -1.93
CA ASN A 243 12.00 43.01 -0.99
C ASN A 243 10.61 43.04 -1.68
N ASN A 244 9.65 42.48 -0.94
CA ASN A 244 8.22 42.83 -0.79
C ASN A 244 7.14 42.25 -1.75
N VAL A 245 6.15 41.63 -1.07
CA VAL A 245 4.74 41.33 -1.42
C VAL A 245 4.48 40.04 -2.22
N ASP A 246 4.32 38.93 -1.50
CA ASP A 246 3.10 38.11 -1.41
C ASP A 246 3.44 36.82 -0.64
N ILE A 247 2.69 36.52 0.43
CA ILE A 247 2.82 35.26 1.17
C ILE A 247 2.19 34.16 0.31
N SER A 248 2.99 33.64 -0.62
CA SER A 248 2.77 32.33 -1.23
C SER A 248 3.55 31.32 -0.40
N GLU A 249 2.91 30.20 -0.07
CA GLU A 249 3.49 29.10 0.71
C GLU A 249 4.90 28.77 0.19
N GLU A 250 5.91 29.03 1.03
CA GLU A 250 7.28 28.64 0.78
C GLU A 250 7.33 27.12 0.60
N THR A 251 7.42 26.69 -0.66
CA THR A 251 7.70 25.31 -1.06
C THR A 251 9.16 25.00 -0.70
N THR A 252 9.41 24.84 0.59
CA THR A 252 10.59 24.15 1.08
C THR A 252 10.48 22.70 0.60
N ASN A 253 11.20 22.34 -0.46
CA ASN A 253 11.32 20.95 -0.89
C ASN A 253 11.93 20.16 0.29
N PRO A 254 11.16 19.30 1.00
CA PRO A 254 11.68 18.55 2.13
C PRO A 254 12.82 17.64 1.66
N ASP A 255 13.84 17.39 2.50
CA ASP A 255 14.85 16.38 2.17
C ASP A 255 14.11 15.05 1.94
N PRO A 256 14.31 14.37 0.80
CA PRO A 256 13.67 13.09 0.54
C PRO A 256 13.88 12.07 1.68
N GLN A 257 14.96 12.18 2.45
CA GLN A 257 15.26 11.34 3.62
C GLN A 257 14.28 11.49 4.78
N ASP A 258 13.67 12.68 4.93
CA ASP A 258 12.75 12.97 6.03
C ASP A 258 11.35 12.39 5.77
N HIS A 259 11.10 11.87 4.57
CA HIS A 259 9.81 11.35 4.17
C HIS A 259 9.66 9.83 4.47
N PRO A 260 8.55 9.36 5.06
CA PRO A 260 8.35 7.94 5.42
C PRO A 260 8.47 6.93 4.26
N ALA A 261 8.23 7.38 3.02
CA ALA A 261 8.40 6.57 1.82
C ALA A 261 9.87 6.36 1.39
N TYR A 262 10.81 7.07 2.01
CA TYR A 262 12.23 6.95 1.71
C TYR A 262 12.72 5.53 1.97
N GLY A 263 13.37 4.93 0.98
CA GLY A 263 13.89 3.56 1.05
C GLY A 263 12.83 2.47 1.12
N PHE A 264 11.54 2.77 1.01
CA PHE A 264 10.47 1.79 1.22
C PHE A 264 10.48 0.68 0.15
N LYS A 265 10.60 1.04 -1.14
CA LYS A 265 10.71 0.05 -2.23
C LYS A 265 11.99 -0.78 -2.09
N SER A 266 13.10 -0.14 -1.74
CA SER A 266 14.39 -0.79 -1.48
C SER A 266 14.28 -1.81 -0.33
N GLY A 267 13.55 -1.45 0.74
CA GLY A 267 13.24 -2.34 1.86
C GLY A 267 12.46 -3.58 1.45
N LEU A 268 11.41 -3.43 0.63
CA LEU A 268 10.63 -4.57 0.12
C LEU A 268 11.47 -5.51 -0.74
N ILE A 269 12.27 -4.95 -1.64
CA ILE A 269 13.16 -5.74 -2.52
C ILE A 269 14.22 -6.47 -1.69
N LYS A 270 14.74 -5.84 -0.63
CA LYS A 270 15.66 -6.47 0.32
C LYS A 270 15.02 -7.67 1.03
N VAL A 271 13.77 -7.55 1.49
CA VAL A 271 13.04 -8.69 2.09
C VAL A 271 12.90 -9.82 1.07
N ILE A 272 12.40 -9.52 -0.13
CA ILE A 272 12.26 -10.50 -1.22
C ILE A 272 13.60 -11.19 -1.51
N GLY A 273 14.67 -10.42 -1.69
CA GLY A 273 16.00 -10.93 -2.02
C GLY A 273 16.58 -11.87 -0.95
N ASN A 274 16.29 -11.61 0.34
CA ASN A 274 16.69 -12.52 1.41
C ASN A 274 15.83 -13.79 1.43
N MET A 275 14.52 -13.67 1.21
CA MET A 275 13.60 -14.81 1.24
C MET A 275 13.84 -15.82 0.11
N VAL A 276 14.24 -15.35 -1.07
CA VAL A 276 14.51 -16.22 -2.23
C VAL A 276 15.91 -16.82 -2.22
N TYR A 277 16.78 -16.42 -1.28
CA TYR A 277 18.14 -16.94 -1.21
C TYR A 277 18.14 -18.41 -0.81
N ARG A 278 18.55 -19.28 -1.75
CA ARG A 278 18.62 -20.74 -1.57
C ARG A 278 17.30 -21.38 -1.08
N ASN A 279 16.17 -20.75 -1.37
CA ASN A 279 14.85 -21.26 -1.04
C ASN A 279 14.06 -21.50 -2.33
N LYS A 280 14.14 -22.74 -2.86
CA LYS A 280 13.52 -23.12 -4.14
C LYS A 280 12.01 -22.86 -4.17
N MET A 281 11.33 -23.08 -3.04
CA MET A 281 9.89 -22.81 -2.93
C MET A 281 9.57 -21.33 -3.11
N CYS A 282 10.29 -20.43 -2.43
CA CYS A 282 10.10 -18.99 -2.60
C CYS A 282 10.54 -18.51 -3.99
N GLN A 283 11.60 -19.08 -4.54
CA GLN A 283 12.05 -18.77 -5.90
C GLN A 283 10.98 -19.11 -6.95
N ASP A 284 10.38 -20.29 -6.83
CA ASP A 284 9.35 -20.77 -7.76
C ASP A 284 8.04 -20.00 -7.58
N LEU A 285 7.61 -19.79 -6.34
CA LEU A 285 6.42 -19.00 -6.05
C LEU A 285 6.55 -17.57 -6.59
N PHE A 286 7.71 -16.93 -6.41
CA PHE A 286 7.91 -15.57 -6.90
C PHE A 286 7.89 -15.49 -8.43
N ARG A 287 8.36 -16.53 -9.13
CA ARG A 287 8.18 -16.66 -10.59
C ARG A 287 6.71 -16.81 -10.95
N GLU A 288 5.99 -17.71 -10.28
CA GLU A 288 4.57 -18.03 -10.56
C GLU A 288 3.63 -16.84 -10.38
N ILE A 289 3.97 -15.89 -9.51
CA ILE A 289 3.20 -14.66 -9.29
C ILE A 289 3.69 -13.47 -10.12
N ASP A 290 4.47 -13.71 -11.18
CA ASP A 290 5.06 -12.68 -12.06
C ASP A 290 5.93 -11.66 -11.33
N GLY A 291 6.70 -12.11 -10.33
CA GLY A 291 7.60 -11.27 -9.55
C GLY A 291 8.91 -10.93 -10.27
N ILE A 292 9.42 -11.82 -11.14
CA ILE A 292 10.69 -11.60 -11.86
C ILE A 292 10.62 -10.35 -12.78
N PRO A 293 9.61 -10.19 -13.65
CA PRO A 293 9.48 -8.97 -14.46
C PRO A 293 9.38 -7.69 -13.62
N LEU A 294 8.68 -7.73 -12.48
CA LEU A 294 8.59 -6.59 -11.57
C LEU A 294 9.96 -6.17 -11.01
N LEU A 295 10.81 -7.13 -10.64
CA LEU A 295 12.16 -6.81 -10.15
C LEU A 295 13.05 -6.24 -11.26
N LEU A 296 12.92 -6.75 -12.50
CA LEU A 296 13.61 -6.19 -13.66
C LEU A 296 13.20 -4.72 -13.89
N ASP A 297 11.91 -4.41 -13.77
CA ASP A 297 11.38 -3.04 -13.82
C ASP A 297 11.91 -2.13 -12.69
N CYS A 298 12.24 -2.73 -11.53
CA CYS A 298 12.84 -2.02 -10.40
C CYS A 298 14.35 -1.78 -10.54
N CYS A 299 14.99 -2.21 -11.63
CA CYS A 299 16.42 -1.94 -11.91
C CYS A 299 16.66 -0.53 -12.47
N ASN A 300 16.05 0.48 -11.85
CA ASN A 300 16.20 1.89 -12.20
C ASN A 300 16.84 2.67 -11.05
N ILE A 301 17.56 3.75 -11.38
CA ILE A 301 18.10 4.66 -10.37
C ILE A 301 16.94 5.44 -9.75
N ASP A 302 16.86 5.42 -8.43
CA ASP A 302 15.89 6.20 -7.66
C ASP A 302 16.56 6.74 -6.40
N ALA A 303 16.81 8.03 -6.35
CA ALA A 303 17.40 8.69 -5.17
C ALA A 303 16.52 8.61 -3.92
N ARG A 304 15.20 8.41 -4.09
CA ARG A 304 14.28 8.20 -2.96
C ARG A 304 14.37 6.78 -2.40
N ASN A 305 14.87 5.84 -3.18
CA ASN A 305 15.07 4.46 -2.78
C ASN A 305 16.55 4.07 -2.95
N PRO A 306 17.43 4.51 -2.04
CA PRO A 306 18.85 4.21 -2.13
C PRO A 306 19.11 2.72 -2.28
N LEU A 307 20.07 2.41 -3.14
CA LEU A 307 20.51 1.05 -3.44
C LEU A 307 19.44 0.13 -4.03
N MET A 308 18.28 0.65 -4.47
CA MET A 308 17.21 -0.17 -5.06
C MET A 308 17.72 -1.04 -6.21
N LEU A 309 18.51 -0.47 -7.13
CA LEU A 309 19.14 -1.21 -8.22
C LEU A 309 20.01 -2.38 -7.72
N GLN A 310 20.85 -2.14 -6.72
CA GLN A 310 21.76 -3.13 -6.16
C GLN A 310 20.98 -4.27 -5.49
N TRP A 311 19.94 -3.93 -4.74
CA TRP A 311 19.06 -4.93 -4.11
C TRP A 311 18.24 -5.71 -5.15
N SER A 312 17.77 -5.08 -6.22
CA SER A 312 17.07 -5.76 -7.32
C SER A 312 18.00 -6.75 -8.02
N ILE A 313 19.24 -6.38 -8.31
CA ILE A 313 20.24 -7.26 -8.90
C ILE A 313 20.52 -8.46 -7.98
N LEU A 314 20.67 -8.23 -6.67
CA LEU A 314 20.91 -9.30 -5.71
C LEU A 314 19.70 -10.25 -5.62
N ALA A 315 18.48 -9.72 -5.59
CA ALA A 315 17.26 -10.53 -5.56
C ALA A 315 17.12 -11.38 -6.83
N LEU A 316 17.42 -10.81 -8.01
CA LEU A 316 17.44 -11.53 -9.29
C LEU A 316 18.49 -12.63 -9.32
N ARG A 317 19.71 -12.37 -8.84
CA ARG A 317 20.75 -13.40 -8.66
C ARG A 317 20.22 -14.54 -7.80
N ASN A 318 19.65 -14.22 -6.64
CA ASN A 318 19.14 -15.20 -5.70
C ASN A 318 17.96 -16.00 -6.27
N LEU A 319 17.10 -15.39 -7.09
CA LEU A 319 16.02 -16.05 -7.81
C LEU A 319 16.53 -17.07 -8.85
N CYS A 320 17.66 -16.77 -9.48
CA CYS A 320 18.23 -17.61 -10.54
C CYS A 320 19.21 -18.68 -10.02
N GLU A 321 19.77 -18.50 -8.83
CA GLU A 321 20.75 -19.42 -8.25
C GLU A 321 20.13 -20.82 -8.05
N GLY A 322 20.64 -21.80 -8.82
CA GLY A 322 20.16 -23.18 -8.78
C GLY A 322 18.75 -23.40 -9.35
N ASN A 323 18.19 -22.43 -10.08
CA ASN A 323 16.81 -22.48 -10.59
C ASN A 323 16.75 -22.20 -12.10
N PRO A 324 16.86 -23.24 -12.95
CA PRO A 324 16.88 -23.07 -14.41
C PRO A 324 15.56 -22.53 -14.96
N GLU A 325 14.41 -22.85 -14.34
CA GLU A 325 13.11 -22.34 -14.77
C GLU A 325 13.02 -20.81 -14.60
N ASN A 326 13.59 -20.27 -13.53
CA ASN A 326 13.71 -18.81 -13.34
C ASN A 326 14.70 -18.17 -14.32
N GLN A 327 15.83 -18.82 -14.60
CA GLN A 327 16.80 -18.35 -15.59
C GLN A 327 16.19 -18.25 -16.99
N GLU A 328 15.28 -19.17 -17.31
CA GLU A 328 14.64 -19.22 -18.61
C GLU A 328 13.72 -18.02 -18.87
N ILE A 329 13.09 -17.45 -17.82
CA ILE A 329 12.34 -16.19 -17.93
C ILE A 329 13.24 -15.06 -18.45
N ILE A 330 14.44 -14.94 -17.87
CA ILE A 330 15.41 -13.90 -18.27
C ILE A 330 15.99 -14.19 -19.66
N ARG A 331 16.24 -15.46 -19.99
CA ARG A 331 16.71 -15.85 -21.33
C ARG A 331 15.72 -15.48 -22.44
N HIS A 332 14.42 -15.51 -22.13
CA HIS A 332 13.38 -15.10 -23.07
C HIS A 332 13.19 -13.58 -23.17
N CYS A 333 13.78 -12.78 -22.29
CA CYS A 333 13.79 -11.33 -22.43
C CYS A 333 14.53 -10.95 -23.72
N ARG A 334 13.81 -10.32 -24.65
CA ARG A 334 14.37 -9.78 -25.88
C ARG A 334 14.44 -8.27 -25.77
N ARG A 335 15.51 -7.72 -26.32
CA ARG A 335 15.66 -6.28 -26.46
C ARG A 335 14.72 -5.79 -27.55
N GLU A 336 13.79 -4.90 -27.21
CA GLU A 336 12.85 -4.30 -28.17
C GLU A 336 13.28 -2.91 -28.67
N GLY A 337 14.29 -2.29 -28.05
CA GLY A 337 14.85 -1.03 -28.52
C GLY A 337 15.54 -0.22 -27.41
N VAL A 338 15.70 1.07 -27.66
CA VAL A 338 16.15 2.07 -26.69
C VAL A 338 14.96 2.85 -26.15
N VAL A 339 14.90 3.03 -24.82
CA VAL A 339 13.84 3.80 -24.16
C VAL A 339 14.15 5.29 -24.29
N ASP A 340 13.14 6.07 -24.64
CA ASP A 340 13.24 7.53 -24.63
C ASP A 340 13.57 8.05 -23.23
N ASN A 341 14.62 8.87 -23.15
CA ASN A 341 15.07 9.45 -21.90
C ASN A 341 14.87 10.96 -21.93
N VAL A 342 13.92 11.45 -21.13
CA VAL A 342 13.57 12.88 -21.03
C VAL A 342 14.79 13.73 -20.69
N VAL A 343 15.68 13.24 -19.83
CA VAL A 343 16.92 13.96 -19.45
C VAL A 343 17.87 14.10 -20.65
N LEU A 344 17.99 13.06 -21.49
CA LEU A 344 18.79 13.16 -22.72
C LEU A 344 18.16 14.14 -23.71
N GLN A 345 16.84 14.11 -23.87
CA GLN A 345 16.13 15.03 -24.75
C GLN A 345 16.29 16.50 -24.29
N GLU A 346 16.21 16.77 -22.99
CA GLU A 346 16.51 18.08 -22.40
C GLU A 346 17.93 18.55 -22.71
N MET A 347 18.89 17.63 -22.79
CA MET A 347 20.28 17.90 -23.19
C MET A 347 20.49 18.00 -24.71
N GLY A 348 19.42 17.87 -25.51
CA GLY A 348 19.51 17.83 -26.97
C GLY A 348 20.16 16.56 -27.51
N LEU A 349 20.05 15.46 -26.78
CA LEU A 349 20.62 14.15 -27.09
C LEU A 349 19.53 13.08 -27.18
N THR A 350 19.83 11.99 -27.88
CA THR A 350 19.01 10.79 -27.95
C THR A 350 19.89 9.55 -27.98
N LEU A 351 19.31 8.39 -27.72
CA LEU A 351 19.99 7.11 -27.90
C LEU A 351 19.69 6.60 -29.31
N HIS A 352 20.74 6.37 -30.09
CA HIS A 352 20.66 5.77 -31.41
C HIS A 352 21.16 4.33 -31.35
N GLU A 353 20.41 3.43 -31.95
CA GLU A 353 20.80 2.03 -32.08
C GLU A 353 21.47 1.81 -33.44
N ASP A 354 22.64 1.15 -33.44
CA ASP A 354 23.29 0.78 -34.69
C ASP A 354 22.45 -0.28 -35.44
N MET A 355 22.59 -0.35 -36.76
CA MET A 355 21.80 -1.21 -37.66
C MET A 355 21.77 -2.70 -37.26
N ASP A 356 22.79 -3.16 -36.53
CA ASP A 356 22.93 -4.55 -36.07
C ASP A 356 22.31 -4.82 -34.69
N GLY A 357 21.75 -3.79 -34.04
CA GLY A 357 21.16 -3.87 -32.69
C GLY A 357 22.15 -4.18 -31.56
N LYS A 358 23.46 -4.16 -31.84
CA LYS A 358 24.52 -4.59 -30.89
C LYS A 358 25.09 -3.46 -30.05
N SER A 359 24.96 -2.20 -30.47
CA SER A 359 25.53 -1.04 -29.80
C SER A 359 24.54 0.11 -29.73
N ILE A 360 24.51 0.76 -28.56
CA ILE A 360 23.78 2.00 -28.30
C ILE A 360 24.80 3.13 -28.31
N ARG A 361 24.53 4.20 -29.07
CA ARG A 361 25.33 5.42 -29.08
C ARG A 361 24.48 6.62 -28.68
N ILE A 362 25.11 7.58 -28.03
CA ILE A 362 24.49 8.88 -27.80
C ILE A 362 24.62 9.69 -29.09
N ALA A 363 23.51 10.19 -29.61
CA ALA A 363 23.44 11.00 -30.82
C ALA A 363 22.75 12.35 -30.54
N PRO A 364 23.01 13.40 -31.32
CA PRO A 364 22.26 14.65 -31.23
C PRO A 364 20.77 14.40 -31.52
N LEU A 365 19.89 15.03 -30.75
CA LEU A 365 18.46 15.06 -31.02
C LEU A 365 18.23 15.88 -32.28
N ARG A 366 17.74 15.25 -33.36
CA ARG A 366 17.39 15.97 -34.59
C ARG A 366 16.22 16.91 -34.28
N ARG A 367 16.42 18.21 -34.52
CA ARG A 367 15.34 19.20 -34.51
C ARG A 367 14.76 19.23 -35.91
N ASP A 368 13.46 18.98 -36.02
CA ASP A 368 12.70 19.23 -37.24
C ASP A 368 12.53 20.74 -37.49
#